data_AF-A0A918B0Y2-F1
#
_entry.id   AF-A0A918B0Y2-F1
#
_cell.length_a   1.000
_cell.length_b   1.000
_cell.length_c   1.000
_cell.angle_alpha   90.00
_cell.angle_beta   90.00
_cell.angle_gamma   90.00
#
_symmetry.space_group_name_H-M   'P 1'
#
loop_
_entity.id
_entity.type
_entity.pdbx_description
1 polymer ?
#
loop_
_entity_poly.entity_id
_entity_poly.type
_entity_poly.pdbx_seq_one_letter_code
_entity_poly.pdbx_strand_id
1 'polypeptide(L)'
;MSWFDTLLDGLFGDDEGSEAQRAWREHEEAEHERHQARSELREAEERYAAAVSRLLATDPVPVLREALDTGRHSLRALNLLRQVGADHPDLVRALLPELYGCCLSIGKPGIFGREVVRTLSRTTDLHDDLAPLVAATLRDEDEVTDVFAMRGLVMTLDDIGDTRLMDQWRRAALASTDPDVREIVEEYPPDEAPTTPREPDAPQ
;
A
#
# COMPACT_ATOMS: atom_id res chain seq x y z
N MET A 1 51.68 2.01 -2.85
CA MET A 1 51.32 0.72 -3.45
C MET A 1 49.83 0.56 -3.31
N SER A 2 49.12 0.33 -4.42
CA SER A 2 47.68 0.11 -4.40
C SER A 2 47.39 -1.20 -3.69
N TRP A 3 46.26 -1.31 -2.98
CA TRP A 3 45.81 -2.60 -2.44
C TRP A 3 45.68 -3.67 -3.54
N PHE A 4 45.46 -3.23 -4.79
CA PHE A 4 45.47 -4.04 -6.01
C PHE A 4 46.86 -4.59 -6.35
N ASP A 5 47.93 -3.83 -6.09
CA ASP A 5 49.32 -4.28 -6.33
C ASP A 5 49.74 -5.34 -5.31
N THR A 6 49.35 -5.18 -4.04
CA THR A 6 49.58 -6.19 -3.00
C THR A 6 48.80 -7.48 -3.25
N LEU A 7 47.61 -7.37 -3.85
CA LEU A 7 46.76 -8.51 -4.20
C LEU A 7 47.31 -9.28 -5.40
N LEU A 8 47.92 -8.58 -6.37
CA LEU A 8 48.58 -9.21 -7.52
C LEU A 8 49.91 -9.89 -7.12
N ASP A 9 50.73 -9.29 -6.26
CA ASP A 9 52.00 -9.90 -5.81
C ASP A 9 51.79 -11.19 -5.00
N GLY A 10 50.69 -11.30 -4.25
CA GLY A 10 50.31 -12.52 -3.52
C GLY A 10 49.68 -13.62 -4.40
N LEU A 11 49.20 -13.28 -5.59
CA LEU A 11 48.54 -14.21 -6.51
C LEU A 11 49.54 -15.02 -7.37
N PHE A 12 50.74 -14.45 -7.60
CA PHE A 12 51.80 -15.04 -8.43
C PHE A 12 52.99 -15.60 -7.63
N GLY A 13 52.91 -15.60 -6.29
CA GLY A 13 53.82 -16.35 -5.43
C GLY A 13 53.46 -17.84 -5.41
N ASP A 14 54.46 -18.70 -5.59
CA ASP A 14 54.43 -20.15 -5.80
C ASP A 14 53.88 -21.01 -4.62
N ASP A 15 52.97 -20.48 -3.82
CA ASP A 15 52.33 -21.19 -2.70
C ASP A 15 50.89 -21.57 -3.10
N GLU A 16 50.76 -22.75 -3.73
CA GLU A 16 49.48 -23.43 -3.97
C GLU A 16 48.75 -23.62 -2.62
N GLY A 17 47.89 -22.66 -2.26
CA GLY A 17 47.23 -22.63 -0.94
C GLY A 17 47.18 -21.27 -0.26
N SER A 18 47.77 -20.22 -0.86
CA SER A 18 47.75 -18.88 -0.28
C SER A 18 46.32 -18.41 0.04
N GLU A 19 46.16 -17.71 1.16
CA GLU A 19 44.86 -17.18 1.59
C GLU A 19 44.19 -16.31 0.51
N ALA A 20 45.01 -15.66 -0.34
CA ALA A 20 44.53 -14.89 -1.49
C ALA A 20 43.85 -15.77 -2.55
N GLN A 21 44.37 -16.96 -2.85
CA GLN A 21 43.74 -17.89 -3.80
C GLN A 21 42.44 -18.51 -3.25
N ARG A 22 42.33 -18.68 -1.93
CA ARG A 22 41.08 -19.10 -1.29
C ARG A 22 40.04 -17.98 -1.30
N ALA A 23 40.43 -16.77 -0.90
CA ALA A 23 39.55 -15.60 -0.93
C ALA A 23 39.06 -15.26 -2.34
N TRP A 24 39.91 -15.42 -3.36
CA TRP A 24 39.52 -15.23 -4.76
C TRP A 24 38.48 -16.27 -5.21
N ARG A 25 38.68 -17.55 -4.88
CA ARG A 25 37.70 -18.61 -5.21
C ARG A 25 36.36 -18.40 -4.51
N GLU A 26 36.38 -18.07 -3.22
CA GLU A 26 35.15 -17.74 -2.47
C GLU A 26 34.42 -16.54 -3.08
N HIS A 27 35.17 -15.53 -3.53
CA HIS A 27 34.59 -14.38 -4.24
C HIS A 27 33.97 -14.76 -5.58
N GLU A 28 34.65 -15.58 -6.39
CA GLU A 28 34.13 -16.06 -7.68
C GLU A 28 32.88 -16.93 -7.50
N GLU A 29 32.88 -17.83 -6.52
CA GLU A 29 31.72 -18.65 -6.15
C GLU A 29 30.54 -17.76 -5.74
N ALA A 30 30.76 -16.77 -4.86
CA ALA A 30 29.73 -15.84 -4.44
C ALA A 30 29.18 -14.96 -5.58
N GLU A 31 30.02 -14.49 -6.51
CA GLU A 31 29.55 -13.76 -7.69
C GLU A 31 28.79 -14.68 -8.66
N HIS A 32 29.21 -15.94 -8.80
CA HIS A 32 28.47 -16.93 -9.59
C HIS A 32 27.09 -17.22 -8.99
N GLU A 33 27.01 -17.46 -7.68
CA GLU A 33 25.75 -17.64 -6.95
C GLU A 33 24.86 -16.40 -7.07
N ARG A 34 25.42 -15.20 -6.91
CA ARG A 34 24.68 -13.95 -7.08
C ARG A 34 24.17 -13.79 -8.52
N HIS A 35 24.97 -14.18 -9.50
CA HIS A 35 24.56 -14.16 -10.91
C HIS A 35 23.41 -15.14 -11.17
N GLN A 36 23.49 -16.36 -10.65
CA GLN A 36 22.43 -17.36 -10.74
C GLN A 36 21.14 -16.86 -10.09
N ALA A 37 21.20 -16.37 -8.85
CA ALA A 37 20.03 -15.85 -8.13
C ALA A 37 19.38 -14.66 -8.87
N ARG A 38 20.16 -13.80 -9.51
CA ARG A 38 19.63 -12.70 -10.35
C ARG A 38 18.97 -13.23 -11.62
N SER A 39 19.52 -14.27 -12.24
CA SER A 39 18.92 -14.90 -13.42
C SER A 39 17.57 -15.54 -13.06
N GLU A 40 17.52 -16.31 -11.98
CA GLU A 40 16.29 -16.95 -11.49
C GLU A 40 15.21 -15.94 -11.12
N LEU A 41 15.60 -14.82 -10.48
CA LEU A 41 14.68 -13.73 -10.17
C LEU A 41 14.08 -13.14 -11.45
N ARG A 42 14.92 -12.84 -12.45
CA ARG A 42 14.44 -12.31 -13.75
C ARG A 42 13.47 -13.27 -14.42
N GLU A 43 13.78 -14.55 -14.47
CA GLU A 43 12.89 -15.56 -15.05
C GLU A 43 11.57 -15.69 -14.27
N ALA A 44 11.60 -15.53 -12.95
CA ALA A 44 10.40 -15.51 -12.12
C ALA A 44 9.54 -14.25 -12.39
N GLU A 45 10.16 -13.09 -12.51
CA GLU A 45 9.50 -11.82 -12.85
C GLU A 45 8.85 -11.87 -14.24
N GLU A 46 9.54 -12.42 -15.24
CA GLU A 46 9.02 -12.60 -16.60
C GLU A 46 7.81 -13.55 -16.62
N ARG A 47 7.91 -14.70 -15.91
CA ARG A 47 6.79 -15.63 -15.78
C ARG A 47 5.59 -15.01 -15.06
N TYR A 48 5.84 -14.21 -14.03
CA TYR A 48 4.81 -13.50 -13.30
C TYR A 48 4.13 -12.45 -14.18
N ALA A 49 4.89 -11.61 -14.89
CA ALA A 49 4.36 -10.63 -15.83
C ALA A 49 3.50 -11.28 -16.92
N ALA A 50 3.95 -12.41 -17.48
CA ALA A 50 3.17 -13.17 -18.45
C ALA A 50 1.86 -13.73 -17.87
N ALA A 51 1.87 -14.16 -16.60
CA ALA A 51 0.66 -14.63 -15.92
C ALA A 51 -0.33 -13.49 -15.66
N VAL A 52 0.16 -12.32 -15.23
CA VAL A 52 -0.66 -11.11 -15.05
C VAL A 52 -1.30 -10.69 -16.37
N SER A 53 -0.51 -10.63 -17.46
CA SER A 53 -1.02 -10.29 -18.79
C SER A 53 -2.13 -11.24 -19.24
N ARG A 54 -1.96 -12.56 -19.05
CA ARG A 54 -3.01 -13.55 -19.36
C ARG A 54 -4.27 -13.37 -18.52
N LEU A 55 -4.14 -13.07 -17.23
CA LEU A 55 -5.28 -12.83 -16.35
C LEU A 55 -6.06 -11.59 -16.80
N LEU A 56 -5.37 -10.49 -17.08
CA LEU A 56 -5.99 -9.23 -17.51
C LEU A 56 -6.60 -9.29 -18.92
N ALA A 57 -6.20 -10.27 -19.74
CA ALA A 57 -6.83 -10.54 -21.04
C ALA A 57 -8.19 -11.26 -20.93
N THR A 58 -8.61 -11.63 -19.72
CA THR A 58 -9.92 -12.24 -19.41
C THR A 58 -10.79 -11.27 -18.60
N ASP A 59 -11.85 -11.75 -17.97
CA ASP A 59 -12.54 -10.99 -16.90
C ASP A 59 -11.99 -11.44 -15.53
N PRO A 60 -11.08 -10.66 -14.90
CA PRO A 60 -10.50 -11.03 -13.63
C PRO A 60 -11.41 -10.71 -12.43
N VAL A 61 -12.49 -9.94 -12.61
CA VAL A 61 -13.32 -9.43 -11.50
C VAL A 61 -13.87 -10.56 -10.61
N PRO A 62 -14.47 -11.65 -11.13
CA PRO A 62 -15.03 -12.69 -10.28
C PRO A 62 -14.00 -13.36 -9.37
N VAL A 63 -12.81 -13.64 -9.90
CA VAL A 63 -11.73 -14.32 -9.16
C VAL A 63 -11.12 -13.39 -8.11
N LEU A 64 -10.93 -12.12 -8.45
CA LEU A 64 -10.39 -11.14 -7.50
C LEU A 64 -11.39 -10.81 -6.40
N ARG A 65 -12.68 -10.70 -6.72
CA ARG A 65 -13.75 -10.55 -5.73
C ARG A 65 -13.75 -11.70 -4.73
N GLU A 66 -13.73 -12.94 -5.20
CA GLU A 66 -13.68 -14.12 -4.32
C GLU A 66 -12.43 -14.13 -3.43
N ALA A 67 -11.27 -13.76 -3.98
CA ALA A 67 -10.02 -13.70 -3.23
C ALA A 67 -10.02 -12.61 -2.14
N LEU A 68 -10.69 -11.48 -2.37
CA LEU A 68 -10.84 -10.40 -1.39
C LEU A 68 -11.87 -10.78 -0.31
N ASP A 69 -13.04 -11.28 -0.71
CA ASP A 69 -14.17 -11.60 0.17
C ASP A 69 -13.85 -12.75 1.14
N THR A 70 -13.25 -13.84 0.64
CA THR A 70 -12.92 -15.00 1.48
C THR A 70 -11.69 -14.77 2.37
N GLY A 71 -10.96 -13.67 2.17
CA GLY A 71 -9.65 -13.40 2.77
C GLY A 71 -8.53 -14.36 2.29
N ARG A 72 -8.88 -15.44 1.58
CA ARG A 72 -7.94 -16.42 1.06
C ARG A 72 -7.29 -15.83 -0.18
N HIS A 73 -6.01 -15.50 -0.06
CA HIS A 73 -5.23 -14.82 -1.11
C HIS A 73 -5.53 -13.32 -1.29
N SER A 74 -6.24 -12.67 -0.37
CA SER A 74 -6.51 -11.23 -0.41
C SER A 74 -5.24 -10.40 -0.61
N LEU A 75 -4.14 -10.72 0.10
CA LEU A 75 -2.85 -10.03 -0.08
C LEU A 75 -2.27 -10.18 -1.50
N ARG A 76 -2.52 -11.31 -2.18
CA ARG A 76 -2.07 -11.50 -3.57
C ARG A 76 -2.93 -10.68 -4.53
N ALA A 77 -4.25 -10.67 -4.31
CA ALA A 77 -5.18 -9.83 -5.08
C ALA A 77 -4.84 -8.34 -4.90
N LEU A 78 -4.63 -7.89 -3.67
CA LEU A 78 -4.24 -6.51 -3.36
C LEU A 78 -2.88 -6.14 -3.98
N ASN A 79 -1.88 -7.02 -3.90
CA ASN A 79 -0.59 -6.77 -4.57
C ASN A 79 -0.73 -6.65 -6.09
N LEU A 80 -1.55 -7.48 -6.72
CA LEU A 80 -1.85 -7.34 -8.14
C LEU A 80 -2.51 -5.99 -8.43
N LEU A 81 -3.54 -5.61 -7.66
CA LEU A 81 -4.25 -4.35 -7.84
C LEU A 81 -3.34 -3.13 -7.59
N ARG A 82 -2.36 -3.22 -6.67
CA ARG A 82 -1.34 -2.16 -6.49
C ARG A 82 -0.43 -2.03 -7.72
N GLN A 83 -0.11 -3.13 -8.38
CA GLN A 83 0.74 -3.13 -9.57
C GLN A 83 0.01 -2.58 -10.80
N VAL A 84 -1.27 -2.94 -10.99
CA VAL A 84 -1.98 -2.68 -12.26
C VAL A 84 -3.12 -1.67 -12.14
N GLY A 85 -3.49 -1.27 -10.91
CA GLY A 85 -4.71 -0.49 -10.66
C GLY A 85 -4.68 0.91 -11.25
N ALA A 86 -3.50 1.52 -11.39
CA ALA A 86 -3.36 2.81 -12.06
C ALA A 86 -3.69 2.72 -13.56
N ASP A 87 -3.32 1.63 -14.21
CA ASP A 87 -3.56 1.39 -15.64
C ASP A 87 -4.96 0.80 -15.91
N HIS A 88 -5.60 0.24 -14.89
CA HIS A 88 -6.91 -0.41 -14.97
C HIS A 88 -7.89 0.12 -13.91
N PRO A 89 -8.25 1.41 -13.93
CA PRO A 89 -9.12 2.01 -12.90
C PRO A 89 -10.51 1.38 -12.84
N ASP A 90 -11.08 0.97 -13.98
CA ASP A 90 -12.39 0.31 -14.04
C ASP A 90 -12.41 -1.04 -13.28
N LEU A 91 -11.29 -1.77 -13.33
CA LEU A 91 -11.13 -3.02 -12.57
C LEU A 91 -11.15 -2.73 -11.06
N VAL A 92 -10.42 -1.71 -10.62
CA VAL A 92 -10.39 -1.32 -9.20
C VAL A 92 -11.77 -0.85 -8.75
N ARG A 93 -12.44 -0.01 -9.56
CA ARG A 93 -13.78 0.49 -9.27
C ARG A 93 -14.82 -0.63 -9.16
N ALA A 94 -14.72 -1.66 -10.01
CA ALA A 94 -15.61 -2.83 -9.95
C ALA A 94 -15.42 -3.70 -8.69
N LEU A 95 -14.28 -3.56 -8.01
CA LEU A 95 -13.93 -4.27 -6.77
C LEU A 95 -13.97 -3.34 -5.54
N LEU A 96 -14.49 -2.12 -5.69
CA LEU A 96 -14.48 -1.12 -4.63
C LEU A 96 -15.20 -1.58 -3.35
N PRO A 97 -16.34 -2.30 -3.40
CA PRO A 97 -16.98 -2.80 -2.18
C PRO A 97 -16.09 -3.73 -1.35
N GLU A 98 -15.39 -4.67 -2.02
CA GLU A 98 -14.50 -5.62 -1.34
C GLU A 98 -13.20 -4.94 -0.87
N LEU A 99 -12.71 -3.97 -1.64
CA LEU A 99 -11.56 -3.14 -1.25
C LEU A 99 -11.89 -2.27 -0.04
N TYR A 100 -13.10 -1.71 0.02
CA TYR A 100 -13.56 -0.92 1.16
C TYR A 100 -13.52 -1.73 2.44
N GLY A 101 -14.02 -2.96 2.43
CA GLY A 101 -13.91 -3.87 3.58
C GLY A 101 -12.46 -4.13 4.01
N CYS A 102 -11.54 -4.24 3.05
CA CYS A 102 -10.11 -4.34 3.38
C CYS A 102 -9.58 -3.07 4.07
N CYS A 103 -9.99 -1.89 3.61
CA CYS A 103 -9.54 -0.58 4.09
C CYS A 103 -9.87 -0.32 5.57
N LEU A 104 -10.93 -0.94 6.09
CA LEU A 104 -11.32 -0.87 7.50
C LEU A 104 -10.33 -1.59 8.43
N SER A 105 -9.47 -2.47 7.89
CA SER A 105 -8.43 -3.13 8.70
C SER A 105 -7.24 -2.20 8.97
N ILE A 106 -6.59 -2.37 10.13
CA ILE A 106 -5.30 -1.73 10.45
C ILE A 106 -4.10 -2.57 9.95
N GLY A 107 -4.33 -3.83 9.58
CA GLY A 107 -3.27 -4.73 9.13
C GLY A 107 -2.80 -4.49 7.68
N LYS A 108 -1.94 -5.40 7.18
CA LYS A 108 -1.47 -5.38 5.79
C LYS A 108 -2.60 -5.27 4.75
N PRO A 109 -3.75 -5.97 4.89
CA PRO A 109 -4.85 -5.81 3.96
C PRO A 109 -5.35 -4.37 3.87
N GLY A 110 -5.48 -3.67 4.99
CA GLY A 110 -5.95 -2.28 5.00
C GLY A 110 -4.91 -1.29 4.48
N ILE A 111 -3.63 -1.48 4.81
CA ILE A 111 -2.55 -0.68 4.21
C ILE A 111 -2.59 -0.80 2.68
N PHE A 112 -2.69 -2.02 2.16
CA PHE A 112 -2.68 -2.24 0.71
C PHE A 112 -4.00 -1.81 0.05
N GLY A 113 -5.14 -2.03 0.69
CA GLY A 113 -6.45 -1.57 0.23
C GLY A 113 -6.48 -0.06 0.08
N ARG A 114 -6.05 0.67 1.11
CA ARG A 114 -5.97 2.14 1.07
C ARG A 114 -5.01 2.65 0.00
N GLU A 115 -3.85 2.01 -0.19
CA GLU A 115 -2.96 2.37 -1.29
C GLU A 115 -3.61 2.23 -2.68
N VAL A 116 -4.39 1.17 -2.89
CA VAL A 116 -5.14 0.94 -4.14
C VAL A 116 -6.22 2.01 -4.32
N VAL A 117 -7.05 2.25 -3.30
CA VAL A 117 -8.13 3.24 -3.35
C VAL A 117 -7.58 4.65 -3.54
N ARG A 118 -6.51 5.02 -2.83
CA ARG A 118 -5.80 6.30 -2.99
C ARG A 118 -5.20 6.46 -4.39
N THR A 119 -4.75 5.37 -5.02
CA THR A 119 -4.26 5.43 -6.39
C THR A 119 -5.40 5.71 -7.36
N LEU A 120 -6.56 5.08 -7.16
CA LEU A 120 -7.76 5.33 -7.95
C LEU A 120 -8.29 6.77 -7.76
N SER A 121 -8.26 7.31 -6.55
CA SER A 121 -8.77 8.66 -6.26
C SER A 121 -8.00 9.79 -6.95
N ARG A 122 -6.76 9.52 -7.40
CA ARG A 122 -5.96 10.50 -8.17
C ARG A 122 -6.53 10.79 -9.55
N THR A 123 -7.32 9.87 -10.10
CA THR A 123 -7.87 9.98 -11.46
C THR A 123 -9.39 9.96 -11.50
N THR A 124 -10.04 9.64 -10.37
CA THR A 124 -11.49 9.45 -10.28
C THR A 124 -12.03 10.06 -9.00
N ASP A 125 -13.13 10.81 -9.09
CA ASP A 125 -13.90 11.20 -7.89
C ASP A 125 -14.65 9.97 -7.36
N LEU A 126 -14.33 9.57 -6.13
CA LEU A 126 -14.88 8.38 -5.48
C LEU A 126 -16.04 8.68 -4.53
N HIS A 127 -16.41 9.96 -4.36
CA HIS A 127 -17.41 10.35 -3.37
C HIS A 127 -18.70 9.56 -3.52
N ASP A 128 -19.28 9.54 -4.72
CA ASP A 128 -20.58 8.90 -4.98
C ASP A 128 -20.50 7.37 -4.86
N ASP A 129 -19.36 6.77 -5.17
CA ASP A 129 -19.17 5.32 -5.06
C ASP A 129 -18.97 4.86 -3.60
N LEU A 130 -18.26 5.67 -2.79
CA LEU A 130 -17.95 5.37 -1.39
C LEU A 130 -19.07 5.78 -0.44
N ALA A 131 -19.81 6.85 -0.74
CA ALA A 131 -20.90 7.35 0.10
C ALA A 131 -21.89 6.26 0.58
N PRO A 132 -22.41 5.35 -0.27
CA PRO A 132 -23.30 4.30 0.21
C PRO A 132 -22.62 3.29 1.15
N LEU A 133 -21.33 2.99 0.94
CA LEU A 133 -20.56 2.07 1.76
C LEU A 133 -20.27 2.69 3.13
N VAL A 134 -19.81 3.95 3.15
CA VAL A 134 -19.60 4.72 4.37
C VAL A 134 -20.91 4.87 5.15
N ALA A 135 -22.00 5.23 4.48
CA ALA A 135 -23.31 5.35 5.13
C ALA A 135 -23.85 4.01 5.66
N ALA A 136 -23.43 2.87 5.09
CA ALA A 136 -23.75 1.56 5.65
C ALA A 136 -22.95 1.31 6.93
N THR A 137 -21.62 1.48 6.88
CA THR A 137 -20.73 1.34 8.06
C THR A 137 -21.15 2.25 9.21
N LEU A 138 -21.45 3.52 8.95
CA LEU A 138 -21.83 4.49 9.99
C LEU A 138 -23.23 4.26 10.58
N ARG A 139 -24.04 3.35 10.00
CA ARG A 139 -25.34 2.94 10.57
C ARG A 139 -25.26 1.61 11.32
N ASP A 140 -24.15 0.90 11.20
CA ASP A 140 -23.92 -0.35 11.91
C ASP A 140 -23.36 -0.04 13.31
N GLU A 141 -24.10 -0.41 14.35
CA GLU A 141 -23.71 -0.12 15.74
C GLU A 141 -22.42 -0.85 16.13
N ASP A 142 -22.19 -2.05 15.60
CA ASP A 142 -20.98 -2.82 15.87
C ASP A 142 -19.75 -2.15 15.23
N GLU A 143 -19.88 -1.66 14.00
CA GLU A 143 -18.79 -0.97 13.30
C GLU A 143 -18.47 0.42 13.89
N VAL A 144 -19.48 1.19 14.29
CA VAL A 144 -19.29 2.54 14.87
C VAL A 144 -18.68 2.50 16.27
N THR A 145 -18.71 1.33 16.92
CA THR A 145 -18.01 1.09 18.19
C THR A 145 -16.68 0.35 18.00
N ASP A 146 -16.39 -0.20 16.82
CA ASP A 146 -15.08 -0.79 16.51
C ASP A 146 -14.04 0.30 16.21
N VAL A 147 -13.13 0.50 17.17
CA VAL A 147 -11.99 1.43 17.10
C VAL A 147 -11.14 1.19 15.85
N PHE A 148 -10.92 -0.07 15.46
CA PHE A 148 -10.10 -0.39 14.29
C PHE A 148 -10.80 -0.04 12.99
N ALA A 149 -12.09 -0.38 12.87
CA ALA A 149 -12.87 -0.04 11.68
C ALA A 149 -12.99 1.48 11.51
N MET A 150 -13.32 2.20 12.60
CA MET A 150 -13.44 3.66 12.58
C MET A 150 -12.11 4.34 12.28
N ARG A 151 -10.98 3.82 12.78
CA ARG A 151 -9.64 4.31 12.45
C ARG A 151 -9.24 3.98 11.00
N GLY A 152 -9.56 2.79 10.50
CA GLY A 152 -9.33 2.42 9.11
C GLY A 152 -10.14 3.31 8.15
N LEU A 153 -11.40 3.61 8.50
CA LEU A 153 -12.26 4.50 7.75
C LEU A 153 -11.70 5.91 7.67
N VAL A 154 -11.35 6.56 8.79
CA VAL A 154 -10.81 7.93 8.75
C VAL A 154 -9.52 8.03 7.94
N MET A 155 -8.60 7.07 8.10
CA MET A 155 -7.37 7.02 7.32
C MET A 155 -7.67 6.92 5.81
N THR A 156 -8.69 6.15 5.43
CA THR A 156 -9.10 6.00 4.02
C THR A 156 -9.67 7.31 3.48
N LEU A 157 -10.53 7.98 4.25
CA LEU A 157 -11.15 9.25 3.85
C LEU A 157 -10.12 10.39 3.76
N ASP A 158 -9.13 10.38 4.66
CA ASP A 158 -8.01 11.32 4.66
C ASP A 158 -7.10 11.09 3.44
N ASP A 159 -6.73 9.82 3.18
CA ASP A 159 -5.90 9.44 2.02
C ASP A 159 -6.51 9.88 0.68
N ILE A 160 -7.85 9.87 0.56
CA ILE A 160 -8.55 10.31 -0.66
C ILE A 160 -8.91 11.80 -0.64
N GLY A 161 -8.86 12.48 0.51
CA GLY A 161 -9.22 13.89 0.67
C GLY A 161 -10.72 14.18 0.60
N ASP A 162 -11.60 13.22 0.93
CA ASP A 162 -13.06 13.42 0.87
C ASP A 162 -13.57 14.07 2.15
N THR A 163 -13.54 15.41 2.17
CA THR A 163 -13.97 16.21 3.32
C THR A 163 -15.44 16.02 3.67
N ARG A 164 -16.30 15.70 2.70
CA ARG A 164 -17.75 15.51 2.95
C ARG A 164 -18.01 14.20 3.69
N LEU A 165 -17.35 13.12 3.29
CA LEU A 165 -17.43 11.85 4.01
C LEU A 165 -16.70 11.94 5.36
N MET A 166 -15.60 12.70 5.43
CA MET A 166 -14.90 12.99 6.68
C MET A 166 -15.81 13.66 7.73
N ASP A 167 -16.63 14.64 7.32
CA ASP A 167 -17.61 15.28 8.19
C ASP A 167 -18.71 14.33 8.67
N GLN A 168 -19.11 13.36 7.83
CA GLN A 168 -20.06 12.33 8.22
C GLN A 168 -19.46 11.38 9.26
N TRP A 169 -18.25 10.88 8.99
CA TRP A 169 -17.49 10.05 9.93
C TRP A 169 -17.30 10.76 11.27
N ARG A 170 -16.87 12.03 11.28
CA ARG A 170 -16.64 12.80 12.50
C ARG A 170 -17.89 12.88 13.37
N ARG A 171 -19.05 13.17 12.76
CA ARG A 171 -20.33 13.23 13.49
C ARG A 171 -20.70 11.88 14.11
N ALA A 172 -20.49 10.79 13.37
CA ALA A 172 -20.75 9.45 13.88
C ALA A 172 -19.79 9.06 15.01
N ALA A 173 -18.48 9.33 14.85
CA ALA A 173 -17.46 9.06 15.86
C ALA A 173 -17.73 9.82 17.16
N LEU A 174 -18.06 11.12 17.10
CA LEU A 174 -18.42 11.93 18.28
C LEU A 174 -19.70 11.44 18.98
N ALA A 175 -20.63 10.87 18.22
CA ALA A 175 -21.87 10.30 18.74
C ALA A 175 -21.71 8.85 19.23
N SER A 176 -20.57 8.20 18.98
CA SER A 176 -20.31 6.83 19.41
C SER A 176 -20.35 6.72 20.93
N THR A 177 -20.86 5.60 21.42
CA THR A 177 -20.88 5.27 22.85
C THR A 177 -19.50 4.86 23.36
N ASP A 178 -18.62 4.41 22.47
CA ASP A 178 -17.25 4.02 22.79
C ASP A 178 -16.35 5.26 23.01
N PRO A 179 -15.70 5.41 24.17
CA PRO A 179 -14.78 6.52 24.43
C PRO A 179 -13.56 6.54 23.50
N ASP A 180 -13.00 5.39 23.17
CA ASP A 180 -11.80 5.29 22.35
C ASP A 180 -12.10 5.74 20.92
N VAL A 181 -13.29 5.44 20.39
CA VAL A 181 -13.75 5.97 19.09
C VAL A 181 -13.88 7.49 19.12
N ARG A 182 -14.40 8.07 20.21
CA ARG A 182 -14.52 9.53 20.34
C ARG A 182 -13.15 10.21 20.37
N GLU A 183 -12.15 9.60 21.01
CA GLU A 183 -10.77 10.12 21.07
C GLU A 183 -10.10 10.19 19.69
N ILE A 184 -10.42 9.29 18.75
CA ILE A 184 -9.87 9.33 17.37
C ILE A 184 -10.12 10.69 16.69
N VAL A 185 -11.25 11.34 17.01
CA VAL A 185 -11.63 12.62 16.40
C VAL A 185 -10.62 13.73 16.70
N GLU A 186 -9.90 13.65 17.82
CA GLU A 186 -8.89 14.62 18.22
C GLU A 186 -7.63 14.54 17.34
N GLU A 187 -7.32 13.35 16.80
CA GLU A 187 -6.16 13.13 15.91
C GLU A 187 -6.38 13.72 14.50
N TYR A 188 -7.64 13.94 14.12
CA TYR A 188 -8.04 14.46 12.81
C TYR A 188 -8.90 15.71 13.03
N PRO A 189 -8.36 16.87 13.39
CA PRO A 189 -9.14 18.09 13.55
C PRO A 189 -9.77 18.52 12.20
N PRO A 190 -10.87 19.30 12.22
CA PRO A 190 -11.37 19.89 10.98
C PRO A 190 -10.30 20.80 10.40
N ASP A 191 -10.16 20.83 9.06
CA ASP A 191 -9.29 21.80 8.41
C ASP A 191 -9.72 23.21 8.84
N GLU A 192 -8.88 23.88 9.62
CA GLU A 192 -9.07 25.28 9.93
C GLU A 192 -9.02 26.05 8.61
N ALA A 193 -10.14 26.69 8.24
CA ALA A 193 -10.17 27.61 7.12
C ALA A 193 -8.96 28.56 7.24
N PRO A 194 -8.25 28.89 6.15
CA PRO A 194 -7.05 29.70 6.22
C PRO A 194 -7.38 30.96 7.01
N THR A 195 -6.70 31.12 8.13
CA THR A 195 -6.78 32.30 8.97
C THR A 195 -6.67 33.50 8.05
N THR A 196 -7.76 34.25 7.90
CA THR A 196 -7.78 35.49 7.10
C THR A 196 -6.53 36.28 7.44
N PRO A 197 -5.71 36.69 6.44
CA PRO A 197 -4.52 37.48 6.70
C PRO A 197 -4.92 38.65 7.57
N ARG A 198 -4.33 38.75 8.76
CA ARG A 198 -4.49 39.91 9.63
C ARG A 198 -4.17 41.15 8.79
N GLU A 199 -5.17 42.00 8.59
CA GLU A 199 -5.01 43.28 7.91
C GLU A 199 -3.77 43.98 8.50
N PRO A 200 -2.81 44.44 7.67
CA PRO A 200 -1.65 45.13 8.18
C PRO A 200 -2.12 46.40 8.89
N ASP A 201 -1.75 46.54 10.16
CA ASP A 201 -2.02 47.74 10.95
C ASP A 201 -1.63 48.98 10.15
N ALA A 202 -2.60 49.85 9.87
CA ALA A 202 -2.37 51.08 9.13
C ALA A 202 -1.34 51.94 9.89
N PRO A 203 -0.32 52.51 9.20
CA PRO A 203 0.68 53.32 9.85
C PRO A 203 0.04 54.59 10.45
N GLN A 204 0.35 54.83 11.73
CA GLN A 204 -0.01 56.05 12.48
C GLN A 204 0.73 57.28 11.97
#